data_AF-A0A1M4E796-F1
#
_entry.id   AF-A0A1M4E796-F1
#
_cell.length_a   1.000
_cell.length_b   1.000
_cell.length_c   1.000
_cell.angle_alpha   90.00
_cell.angle_beta   90.00
_cell.angle_gamma   90.00
#
_symmetry.space_group_name_H-M   'P 1'
#
loop_
_entity.id
_entity.type
_entity.pdbx_description
1 polymer ?
#
loop_
_entity_poly.entity_id
_entity_poly.type
_entity_poly.pdbx_seq_one_letter_code
_entity_poly.pdbx_strand_id
1 'polypeptide(L)'
;MVQAVAQGGDVRQAMGQAMGQMVDQAGQLAGQAPGFRLNPHDFAAARDGGVSVGTLIEAKSASLNEAGEIVNRSFAENGMHVISPVVIPKGSTAKVIVPLGILVVLGLIGALGNIVPNADVIFGPHYWIVLVLAAGFLWWRRSVVMVPEGCKALITQFGKLVHIADPGRVTLFNPWKRVSYIVNTTREYPFNAPISEAPTQQGVKASVDLFLQFRIENPAEFIFVLGSVSGFQSKLQNAISEVTRSLIYAQRAEEIYDLVGESTLGMLESLNQQFLPAVRLTDVNITHAEPSSQEYRMDLAAPEMVRVAKEAYTYEYELQLRKEQNEGDLVKELAGLQETLSAIQAEIAGYQARMDTALERATHQATAQARQRLVEAESTANANAALLEAQALDIRALSAAEAPEILDYRFQQDLLAKLESVATRLPQVVQVGEETDIDFLALAQQLVGGKGAVLFSAEDMAAIRGRLDEIAARVRDREDEIAALLTKAAADVEEPPQTPEPDQDLERTVERLLPGKEI
;
A
#
# COMPACT_ATOMS: atom_id res chain seq x y z
N MET A 1 51.81 16.95 15.58
CA MET A 1 52.09 17.90 16.67
C MET A 1 53.45 17.71 17.36
N VAL A 2 54.05 16.51 17.37
CA VAL A 2 55.31 16.25 18.13
C VAL A 2 56.57 16.83 17.46
N GLN A 3 56.52 17.25 16.19
CA GLN A 3 57.69 17.81 15.48
C GLN A 3 57.74 19.35 15.39
N ALA A 4 56.75 20.07 15.93
CA ALA A 4 56.70 21.54 15.83
C ALA A 4 57.11 22.27 17.12
N VAL A 5 57.42 21.56 18.21
CA VAL A 5 57.71 22.18 19.52
C VAL A 5 59.22 22.46 19.73
N ALA A 6 60.07 22.13 18.75
CA ALA A 6 61.53 22.33 18.85
C ALA A 6 62.03 23.71 18.37
N GLN A 7 61.15 24.57 17.85
CA GLN A 7 61.51 25.94 17.46
C GLN A 7 60.45 26.85 18.06
N GLY A 8 60.86 27.75 18.96
CA GLY A 8 59.98 28.63 19.75
C GLY A 8 59.17 29.62 18.91
N GLY A 9 58.23 29.09 18.12
CA GLY A 9 57.22 29.80 17.37
C GLY A 9 55.93 29.87 18.17
N ASP A 10 55.31 31.04 18.15
CA ASP A 10 54.14 31.39 18.94
C ASP A 10 52.98 30.41 18.72
N VAL A 11 52.52 29.76 19.80
CA VAL A 11 51.51 28.69 19.78
C VAL A 11 50.21 29.17 19.14
N ARG A 12 49.91 30.48 19.23
CA ARG A 12 48.74 31.09 18.58
C ARG A 12 48.84 31.12 17.06
N GLN A 13 50.03 31.27 16.50
CA GLN A 13 50.24 31.33 15.06
C GLN A 13 50.22 29.92 14.44
N ALA A 14 50.80 28.94 15.14
CA ALA A 14 50.70 27.52 14.77
C ALA A 14 49.25 27.01 14.87
N MET A 15 48.49 27.47 15.86
CA MET A 15 47.07 27.14 16.01
C MET A 15 46.20 27.85 14.96
N GLY A 16 46.51 29.10 14.61
CA GLY A 16 45.84 29.82 13.51
C GLY A 16 46.09 29.20 12.13
N GLN A 17 47.31 28.72 11.85
CA GLN A 17 47.62 27.99 10.63
C GLN A 17 47.02 26.58 10.60
N ALA A 18 46.99 25.87 11.74
CA ALA A 18 46.32 24.58 11.84
C ALA A 18 44.80 24.70 11.69
N MET A 19 44.20 25.77 12.19
CA MET A 19 42.77 26.05 12.06
C MET A 19 42.41 26.53 10.64
N GLY A 20 43.26 27.35 10.01
CA GLY A 20 43.13 27.71 8.60
C GLY A 20 43.26 26.50 7.67
N GLN A 21 44.22 25.59 7.92
CA GLN A 21 44.33 24.33 7.19
C GLN A 21 43.16 23.38 7.47
N MET A 22 42.60 23.36 8.68
CA MET A 22 41.37 22.59 8.96
C MET A 22 40.14 23.17 8.27
N VAL A 23 40.02 24.50 8.14
CA VAL A 23 38.91 25.16 7.44
C VAL A 23 39.04 24.96 5.93
N ASP A 24 40.25 25.05 5.36
CA ASP A 24 40.48 24.73 3.95
C ASP A 24 40.27 23.23 3.65
N GLN A 25 40.65 22.35 4.58
CA GLN A 25 40.45 20.91 4.45
C GLN A 25 38.97 20.51 4.68
N ALA A 26 38.24 21.23 5.53
CA ALA A 26 36.79 21.10 5.70
C ALA A 26 36.03 21.66 4.49
N GLY A 27 36.51 22.74 3.89
CA GLY A 27 35.99 23.29 2.62
C GLY A 27 36.22 22.34 1.43
N GLN A 28 37.34 21.61 1.41
CA GLN A 28 37.62 20.57 0.42
C GLN A 28 36.82 19.26 0.67
N LEU A 29 36.55 18.90 1.92
CA LEU A 29 35.65 17.79 2.27
C LEU A 29 34.18 18.11 1.93
N ALA A 30 33.75 19.36 2.07
CA ALA A 30 32.45 19.82 1.59
C ALA A 30 32.34 19.81 0.05
N GLY A 31 33.47 19.90 -0.67
CA GLY A 31 33.53 19.80 -2.12
C GLY A 31 33.42 18.38 -2.71
N GLN A 32 33.35 17.34 -1.86
CA GLN A 32 33.32 15.93 -2.28
C GLN A 32 32.10 15.13 -1.79
N ALA A 33 31.05 15.80 -1.32
CA ALA A 33 29.75 15.18 -1.15
C ALA A 33 29.00 15.14 -2.50
N PRO A 34 28.71 13.97 -3.09
CA PRO A 34 27.89 13.89 -4.28
C PRO A 34 26.43 14.07 -3.86
N GLY A 35 25.90 15.31 -3.96
CA GLY A 35 24.47 15.51 -3.80
C GLY A 35 23.99 16.96 -3.69
N PHE A 36 24.76 17.85 -3.07
CA PHE A 36 24.28 19.20 -2.79
C PHE A 36 24.98 20.26 -3.65
N ARG A 37 24.65 20.28 -4.95
CA ARG A 37 24.96 21.45 -5.79
C ARG A 37 23.87 22.48 -5.58
N LEU A 38 24.19 23.59 -4.93
CA LEU A 38 23.33 24.76 -4.83
C LEU A 38 22.96 25.19 -6.25
N ASN A 39 21.71 24.95 -6.65
CA ASN A 39 21.23 25.34 -7.97
C ASN A 39 20.74 26.78 -7.88
N PRO A 40 21.33 27.74 -8.62
CA PRO A 40 20.90 29.13 -8.61
C PRO A 40 19.41 29.33 -8.82
N HIS A 41 18.78 28.47 -9.63
CA HIS A 41 17.36 28.54 -9.93
C HIS A 41 16.44 28.22 -8.74
N ASP A 42 16.89 27.48 -7.74
CA ASP A 42 16.10 27.17 -6.53
C ASP A 42 15.98 28.40 -5.61
N PHE A 43 16.84 29.40 -5.84
CA PHE A 43 16.85 30.70 -5.16
C PHE A 43 16.49 31.83 -6.13
N ALA A 44 15.85 31.54 -7.26
CA ALA A 44 15.16 32.59 -8.01
C ALA A 44 14.07 33.20 -7.12
N ALA A 45 13.74 34.48 -7.32
CA ALA A 45 12.59 35.05 -6.64
C ALA A 45 11.37 34.23 -7.09
N ALA A 46 10.46 33.89 -6.17
CA ALA A 46 9.26 33.09 -6.49
C ALA A 46 8.33 33.77 -7.54
N ARG A 47 8.74 34.93 -8.07
CA ARG A 47 7.91 35.87 -8.79
C ARG A 47 8.49 36.39 -10.11
N ASP A 48 9.64 35.90 -10.58
CA ASP A 48 10.17 36.23 -11.92
C ASP A 48 9.17 35.89 -13.07
N GLY A 49 8.10 35.13 -12.78
CA GLY A 49 6.99 34.83 -13.70
C GLY A 49 5.64 35.50 -13.41
N GLY A 50 5.51 36.35 -12.37
CA GLY A 50 4.20 36.78 -11.87
C GLY A 50 4.12 38.24 -11.48
N VAL A 51 4.01 39.13 -12.49
CA VAL A 51 3.74 40.58 -12.32
C VAL A 51 2.70 40.76 -11.21
N SER A 52 3.07 41.48 -10.15
CA SER A 52 2.12 41.88 -9.12
C SER A 52 0.98 42.62 -9.78
N VAL A 53 -0.19 42.00 -9.76
CA VAL A 53 -1.43 42.60 -10.26
C VAL A 53 -1.69 43.85 -9.42
N GLY A 54 -1.32 45.01 -9.96
CA GLY A 54 -1.54 46.29 -9.33
C GLY A 54 -3.03 46.64 -9.32
N THR A 55 -3.45 47.41 -8.33
CA THR A 55 -4.80 47.99 -8.31
C THR A 55 -4.80 49.30 -9.10
N LEU A 56 -5.75 49.44 -10.03
CA LEU A 56 -5.99 50.70 -10.75
C LEU A 56 -7.23 51.37 -10.18
N ILE A 57 -7.13 52.66 -9.85
CA ILE A 57 -8.28 53.42 -9.38
C ILE A 57 -8.79 54.26 -10.55
N GLU A 58 -10.05 54.11 -10.94
CA GLU A 58 -10.63 54.83 -12.08
C GLU A 58 -11.96 55.51 -11.71
N ALA A 59 -12.18 56.74 -12.18
CA ALA A 59 -13.47 57.42 -12.05
C ALA A 59 -14.39 57.04 -13.22
N LYS A 60 -15.47 56.28 -12.96
CA LYS A 60 -16.44 55.90 -14.00
C LYS A 60 -17.58 56.91 -14.12
N SER A 61 -18.09 57.08 -15.34
CA SER A 61 -19.23 57.95 -15.63
C SER A 61 -20.51 57.12 -15.81
N ALA A 62 -21.47 57.26 -14.87
CA ALA A 62 -22.67 56.44 -14.85
C ALA A 62 -23.95 57.25 -14.66
N SER A 63 -25.11 56.60 -14.81
CA SER A 63 -26.39 57.21 -14.43
C SER A 63 -26.54 57.26 -12.90
N LEU A 64 -27.33 58.21 -12.39
CA LEU A 64 -27.56 58.35 -10.94
C LEU A 64 -28.11 57.07 -10.28
N ASN A 65 -28.90 56.28 -11.02
CA ASN A 65 -29.46 55.03 -10.52
C ASN A 65 -28.43 53.89 -10.45
N GLU A 66 -27.45 53.90 -11.35
CA GLU A 66 -26.40 52.88 -11.48
C GLU A 66 -25.14 53.24 -10.68
N ALA A 67 -25.01 54.51 -10.28
CA ALA A 67 -23.88 55.01 -9.51
C ALA A 67 -23.68 54.25 -8.19
N GLY A 68 -24.76 53.88 -7.50
CA GLY A 68 -24.67 53.09 -6.28
C GLY A 68 -24.14 51.67 -6.50
N GLU A 69 -24.47 51.05 -7.64
CA GLU A 69 -24.01 49.69 -7.97
C GLU A 69 -22.54 49.70 -8.42
N ILE A 70 -22.14 50.67 -9.24
CA ILE A 70 -20.78 50.78 -9.76
C ILE A 70 -19.78 51.13 -8.65
N VAL A 71 -20.15 52.00 -7.71
CA VAL A 71 -19.29 52.33 -6.57
C VAL A 71 -19.13 51.14 -5.60
N ASN A 72 -20.11 50.22 -5.62
CA ASN A 72 -20.11 49.04 -4.77
C ASN A 72 -19.55 47.78 -5.45
N ARG A 73 -19.26 47.79 -6.75
CA ARG A 73 -18.61 46.68 -7.46
C ARG A 73 -17.14 46.97 -7.72
N SER A 74 -16.29 45.97 -7.48
CA SER A 74 -14.93 45.94 -8.02
C SER A 74 -14.95 45.20 -9.36
N PHE A 75 -14.29 45.76 -10.37
CA PHE A 75 -14.20 45.14 -11.70
C PHE A 75 -12.79 44.56 -11.88
N ALA A 76 -12.69 43.37 -12.47
CA ALA A 76 -11.41 42.83 -12.93
C ALA A 76 -11.30 43.10 -14.43
N GLU A 77 -10.33 43.89 -14.86
CA GLU A 77 -10.13 44.26 -16.26
C GLU A 77 -8.66 44.09 -16.63
N ASN A 78 -8.36 43.33 -17.70
CA ASN A 78 -7.00 43.02 -18.16
C ASN A 78 -6.05 42.47 -17.09
N GLY A 79 -6.57 41.63 -16.18
CA GLY A 79 -5.79 41.07 -15.09
C GLY A 79 -5.41 42.08 -13.99
N MET A 80 -5.97 43.30 -13.99
CA MET A 80 -5.84 44.31 -12.93
C MET A 80 -7.14 44.47 -12.13
N HIS A 81 -7.02 44.74 -10.83
CA HIS A 81 -8.17 45.04 -9.98
C HIS A 81 -8.53 46.52 -10.11
N VAL A 82 -9.68 46.82 -10.72
CA VAL A 82 -10.16 48.19 -10.96
C VAL A 82 -11.22 48.55 -9.92
N ILE A 83 -10.93 49.58 -9.13
CA ILE A 83 -11.83 50.11 -8.11
C ILE A 83 -12.32 51.49 -8.52
N SER A 84 -13.62 51.72 -8.43
CA SER A 84 -14.23 53.02 -8.75
C SER A 84 -14.86 53.65 -7.51
N PRO A 85 -14.09 54.40 -6.69
CA PRO A 85 -14.61 55.06 -5.49
C PRO A 85 -15.42 56.32 -5.80
N VAL A 86 -15.31 56.84 -7.04
CA VAL A 86 -15.99 58.05 -7.50
C VAL A 86 -16.74 57.78 -8.79
N VAL A 87 -18.02 58.16 -8.79
CA VAL A 87 -18.84 58.18 -10.01
C VAL A 87 -19.22 59.61 -10.39
N ILE A 88 -19.03 59.92 -11.66
CA ILE A 88 -19.44 61.19 -12.27
C ILE A 88 -20.81 60.97 -12.92
N PRO A 89 -21.92 61.51 -12.37
CA PRO A 89 -23.24 61.30 -12.91
C PRO A 89 -23.39 61.99 -14.28
N LYS A 90 -23.83 61.24 -15.30
CA LYS A 90 -24.16 61.79 -16.61
C LYS A 90 -25.46 62.59 -16.51
N GLY A 91 -25.40 63.88 -16.86
CA GLY A 91 -26.57 64.75 -16.88
C GLY A 91 -27.53 64.37 -18.01
N SER A 92 -28.76 64.00 -17.67
CA SER A 92 -29.84 63.75 -18.64
C SER A 92 -30.53 65.04 -19.14
N THR A 93 -29.93 66.21 -18.93
CA THR A 93 -30.49 67.53 -19.33
C THR A 93 -30.79 67.58 -20.82
N ALA A 94 -29.87 67.12 -21.66
CA ALA A 94 -30.03 67.14 -23.11
C ALA A 94 -31.27 66.36 -23.58
N LYS A 95 -31.56 65.20 -22.98
CA LYS A 95 -32.70 64.35 -23.39
C LYS A 95 -34.08 65.00 -23.16
N VAL A 96 -34.17 66.00 -22.28
CA VAL A 96 -35.44 66.66 -21.93
C VAL A 96 -35.51 68.08 -22.52
N ILE A 97 -34.40 68.82 -22.50
CA ILE A 97 -34.35 70.19 -23.03
C ILE A 97 -34.49 70.18 -24.56
N VAL A 98 -33.92 69.20 -25.27
CA VAL A 98 -34.01 69.11 -26.73
C VAL A 98 -35.47 68.92 -27.21
N PRO A 99 -36.25 67.92 -26.76
CA PRO A 99 -37.64 67.79 -27.21
C PRO A 99 -38.52 68.95 -26.76
N LEU A 100 -38.29 69.52 -25.57
CA LEU A 100 -39.01 70.71 -25.12
C LEU A 100 -38.69 71.93 -26.00
N GLY A 101 -37.42 72.11 -26.36
CA GLY A 101 -36.98 73.15 -27.30
C GLY A 101 -37.55 72.97 -28.70
N ILE A 102 -37.61 71.72 -29.20
CA ILE A 102 -38.29 71.39 -30.46
C ILE A 102 -39.77 71.74 -30.39
N LEU A 103 -40.46 71.43 -29.28
CA LEU A 103 -41.86 71.82 -29.08
C LEU A 103 -42.02 73.34 -29.07
N VAL A 104 -41.16 74.08 -28.37
CA VAL A 104 -41.18 75.56 -28.40
C VAL A 104 -41.00 76.10 -29.82
N VAL A 105 -40.04 75.57 -30.57
CA VAL A 105 -39.81 75.97 -31.97
C VAL A 105 -40.99 75.63 -32.87
N LEU A 106 -41.59 74.45 -32.69
CA LEU A 106 -42.75 73.99 -33.45
C LEU A 106 -44.01 74.82 -33.12
N GLY A 107 -44.17 75.20 -31.86
CA GLY A 107 -45.19 76.14 -31.41
C GLY A 107 -45.00 77.55 -31.98
N LEU A 108 -43.77 78.05 -32.05
CA LEU A 108 -43.45 79.33 -32.70
C LEU A 108 -43.72 79.29 -34.21
N ILE A 109 -43.31 78.24 -34.90
CA ILE A 109 -43.58 78.05 -36.35
C ILE A 109 -45.08 77.92 -36.61
N GLY A 110 -45.82 77.20 -35.75
CA GLY A 110 -47.27 77.07 -35.83
C GLY A 110 -48.01 78.39 -35.60
N ALA A 111 -47.56 79.20 -34.64
CA ALA A 111 -48.16 80.50 -34.32
C ALA A 111 -47.83 81.60 -35.33
N LEU A 112 -46.65 81.57 -35.96
CA LEU A 112 -46.21 82.60 -36.92
C LEU A 112 -46.47 82.21 -38.38
N GLY A 113 -46.50 80.92 -38.70
CA GLY A 113 -46.38 80.44 -40.07
C GLY A 113 -47.67 80.45 -40.89
N ASN A 114 -48.87 80.41 -40.29
CA ASN A 114 -50.13 80.17 -41.02
C ASN A 114 -50.07 78.97 -42.01
N ILE A 115 -49.14 78.01 -41.78
CA ILE A 115 -48.87 76.90 -42.70
C ILE A 115 -49.97 75.83 -42.64
N VAL A 116 -50.70 75.75 -41.52
CA VAL A 116 -51.75 74.76 -41.27
C VAL A 116 -53.09 75.48 -41.04
N PRO A 117 -54.17 75.16 -41.79
CA PRO A 117 -55.49 75.72 -41.52
C PRO A 117 -55.97 75.31 -40.11
N ASN A 118 -56.52 76.26 -39.34
CA ASN A 118 -56.87 76.13 -37.92
C ASN A 118 -55.68 76.04 -36.94
N ALA A 119 -54.51 76.57 -37.32
CA ALA A 119 -53.34 76.62 -36.43
C ALA A 119 -53.62 77.28 -35.06
N ASP A 120 -54.49 78.30 -35.00
CA ASP A 120 -54.86 78.98 -33.75
C ASP A 120 -55.57 78.08 -32.74
N VAL A 121 -56.24 77.01 -33.21
CA VAL A 121 -56.95 76.04 -32.36
C VAL A 121 -56.00 75.00 -31.75
N ILE A 122 -54.82 74.79 -32.35
CA ILE A 122 -53.82 73.80 -31.90
C ILE A 122 -52.62 74.47 -31.22
N PHE A 123 -52.22 75.66 -31.67
CA PHE A 123 -51.05 76.41 -31.19
C PHE A 123 -51.41 77.71 -30.46
N GLY A 124 -52.66 77.83 -30.01
CA GLY A 124 -53.15 78.98 -29.25
C GLY A 124 -52.62 79.06 -27.81
N PRO A 125 -53.18 79.93 -26.95
CA PRO A 125 -52.70 80.13 -25.57
C PRO A 125 -52.75 78.85 -24.72
N HIS A 126 -53.64 77.91 -25.04
CA HIS A 126 -53.71 76.60 -24.40
C HIS A 126 -52.44 75.76 -24.63
N TYR A 127 -51.82 75.83 -25.82
CA TYR A 127 -50.56 75.14 -26.13
C TYR A 127 -49.43 75.65 -25.24
N TRP A 128 -49.31 76.96 -25.10
CA TRP A 128 -48.29 77.59 -24.24
C TRP A 128 -48.51 77.28 -22.76
N ILE A 129 -49.75 77.25 -22.29
CA ILE A 129 -50.08 76.86 -20.91
C ILE A 129 -49.69 75.39 -20.67
N VAL A 130 -50.01 74.48 -21.59
CA VAL A 130 -49.61 73.07 -21.50
C VAL A 130 -48.10 72.92 -21.56
N LEU A 131 -47.40 73.71 -22.38
CA LEU A 131 -45.95 73.68 -22.48
C LEU A 131 -45.28 74.19 -21.18
N VAL A 132 -45.79 75.27 -20.58
CA VAL A 132 -45.31 75.79 -19.29
C VAL A 132 -45.59 74.78 -18.16
N LEU A 133 -46.77 74.18 -18.14
CA LEU A 133 -47.10 73.12 -17.18
C LEU A 133 -46.22 71.89 -17.37
N ALA A 134 -45.97 71.46 -18.61
CA ALA A 134 -45.07 70.36 -18.92
C ALA A 134 -43.63 70.69 -18.51
N ALA A 135 -43.16 71.91 -18.79
CA ALA A 135 -41.83 72.38 -18.39
C ALA A 135 -41.68 72.42 -16.86
N GLY A 136 -42.68 72.97 -16.15
CA GLY A 136 -42.72 73.01 -14.69
C GLY A 136 -42.79 71.61 -14.07
N PHE A 137 -43.59 70.71 -14.64
CA PHE A 137 -43.70 69.32 -14.21
C PHE A 137 -42.41 68.53 -14.43
N LEU A 138 -41.77 68.68 -15.60
CA LEU A 138 -40.48 68.07 -15.92
C LEU A 138 -39.37 68.60 -15.02
N TRP A 139 -39.40 69.89 -14.70
CA TRP A 139 -38.48 70.50 -13.75
C TRP A 139 -38.67 69.95 -12.33
N TRP A 140 -39.91 69.92 -11.82
CA TRP A 140 -40.25 69.36 -10.51
C TRP A 140 -39.84 67.89 -10.39
N ARG A 141 -40.17 67.07 -11.39
CA ARG A 141 -39.81 65.64 -11.42
C ARG A 141 -38.31 65.42 -11.40
N ARG A 142 -37.54 66.35 -11.98
CA ARG A 142 -36.07 66.29 -12.03
C ARG A 142 -35.41 66.82 -10.76
N SER A 143 -36.08 67.70 -10.02
CA SER A 143 -35.53 68.28 -8.80
C SER A 143 -35.31 67.26 -7.68
N VAL A 144 -35.91 66.08 -7.74
CA VAL A 144 -35.70 65.02 -6.74
C VAL A 144 -34.60 64.06 -7.22
N VAL A 145 -33.49 64.00 -6.49
CA VAL A 145 -32.39 63.06 -6.76
C VAL A 145 -32.20 62.15 -5.54
N MET A 146 -32.07 60.84 -5.80
CA MET A 146 -31.74 59.85 -4.78
C MET A 146 -30.23 59.68 -4.72
N VAL A 147 -29.64 59.92 -3.54
CA VAL A 147 -28.25 59.58 -3.24
C VAL A 147 -28.25 58.19 -2.58
N PRO A 148 -27.48 57.21 -3.09
CA PRO A 148 -27.38 55.88 -2.49
C PRO A 148 -26.87 55.93 -1.04
N GLU A 149 -27.25 54.92 -0.25
CA GLU A 149 -26.76 54.77 1.14
C GLU A 149 -25.24 54.58 1.18
N GLY A 150 -24.57 55.15 2.20
CA GLY A 150 -23.10 55.12 2.35
C GLY A 150 -22.33 56.07 1.41
N CYS A 151 -23.02 56.73 0.48
CA CYS A 151 -22.44 57.67 -0.46
C CYS A 151 -22.78 59.12 -0.11
N LYS A 152 -21.82 60.03 -0.26
CA LYS A 152 -22.04 61.49 -0.20
C LYS A 152 -22.03 62.05 -1.61
N ALA A 153 -22.97 62.95 -1.89
CA ALA A 153 -23.07 63.62 -3.18
C ALA A 153 -22.53 65.05 -3.10
N LEU A 154 -21.60 65.40 -3.98
CA LEU A 154 -21.08 66.76 -4.10
C LEU A 154 -21.93 67.54 -5.09
N ILE A 155 -22.61 68.57 -4.56
CA ILE A 155 -23.43 69.47 -5.36
C ILE A 155 -22.59 70.69 -5.70
N THR A 156 -22.37 70.91 -7.00
CA THR A 156 -21.66 72.07 -7.49
C THR A 156 -22.58 73.00 -8.27
N GLN A 157 -22.26 74.29 -8.21
CA GLN A 157 -22.87 75.33 -9.02
C GLN A 157 -21.75 75.99 -9.82
N PHE A 158 -21.83 75.91 -11.15
CA PHE A 158 -20.77 76.42 -12.06
C PHE A 158 -19.35 75.97 -11.67
N GLY A 159 -19.20 74.71 -11.24
CA GLY A 159 -17.90 74.14 -10.86
C GLY A 159 -17.43 74.46 -9.43
N LYS A 160 -18.09 75.35 -8.71
CA LYS A 160 -17.81 75.61 -7.28
C LYS A 160 -18.65 74.71 -6.39
N LEU A 161 -18.04 74.14 -5.34
CA LEU A 161 -18.74 73.35 -4.34
C LEU A 161 -19.68 74.26 -3.54
N VAL A 162 -20.97 73.88 -3.49
CA VAL A 162 -21.98 74.64 -2.72
C VAL A 162 -22.40 73.86 -1.49
N HIS A 163 -22.59 72.55 -1.62
CA HIS A 163 -23.10 71.73 -0.53
C HIS A 163 -22.70 70.27 -0.70
N ILE A 164 -22.44 69.62 0.43
CA ILE A 164 -22.22 68.17 0.53
C ILE A 164 -23.54 67.58 1.00
N ALA A 165 -24.17 66.78 0.15
CA ALA A 165 -25.43 66.14 0.46
C ALA A 165 -25.19 64.78 1.13
N ASP A 166 -25.86 64.56 2.26
CA ASP A 166 -25.90 63.27 2.95
C ASP A 166 -26.79 62.25 2.20
N PRO A 167 -26.66 60.94 2.50
CA PRO A 167 -27.41 59.89 1.82
C PRO A 167 -28.93 60.10 1.93
N GLY A 168 -29.67 59.84 0.85
CA GLY A 168 -31.14 59.94 0.82
C GLY A 168 -31.70 60.83 -0.30
N ARG A 169 -32.95 61.26 -0.12
CA ARG A 169 -33.66 62.12 -1.08
C ARG A 169 -33.22 63.56 -0.93
N VAL A 170 -32.49 64.07 -1.90
CA VAL A 170 -32.05 65.46 -1.94
C VAL A 170 -32.79 66.21 -3.03
N THR A 171 -33.46 67.29 -2.64
CA THR A 171 -34.19 68.16 -3.56
C THR A 171 -33.30 69.28 -4.07
N LEU A 172 -32.93 69.25 -5.35
CA LEU A 172 -32.24 70.31 -6.05
C LEU A 172 -33.29 71.21 -6.74
N PHE A 173 -33.81 72.18 -6.00
CA PHE A 173 -34.76 73.16 -6.54
C PHE A 173 -34.13 74.13 -7.55
N ASN A 174 -32.82 74.37 -7.48
CA ASN A 174 -32.17 75.33 -8.36
C ASN A 174 -31.61 74.63 -9.64
N PRO A 175 -32.01 75.04 -10.86
CA PRO A 175 -31.57 74.41 -12.12
C PRO A 175 -30.07 74.54 -12.41
N TRP A 176 -29.37 75.49 -11.77
CA TRP A 176 -27.91 75.66 -11.92
C TRP A 176 -27.09 74.79 -10.96
N LYS A 177 -27.75 74.12 -10.01
CA LYS A 177 -27.10 73.14 -9.13
C LYS A 177 -27.13 71.77 -9.78
N ARG A 178 -25.97 71.10 -9.84
CA ARG A 178 -25.85 69.72 -10.33
C ARG A 178 -25.08 68.87 -9.35
N VAL A 179 -25.47 67.60 -9.23
CA VAL A 179 -24.61 66.59 -8.62
C VAL A 179 -23.45 66.35 -9.58
N SER A 180 -22.22 66.59 -9.13
CA SER A 180 -21.04 66.45 -9.99
C SER A 180 -20.22 65.22 -9.64
N TYR A 181 -20.26 64.77 -8.38
CA TYR A 181 -19.55 63.58 -7.92
C TYR A 181 -20.36 62.86 -6.86
N ILE A 182 -20.33 61.54 -6.90
CA ILE A 182 -20.85 60.66 -5.83
C ILE A 182 -19.66 59.86 -5.35
N VAL A 183 -19.41 59.91 -4.05
CA VAL A 183 -18.24 59.29 -3.41
C VAL A 183 -18.72 58.45 -2.25
N ASN A 184 -18.24 57.21 -2.15
CA ASN A 184 -18.52 56.37 -0.99
C ASN A 184 -17.49 56.64 0.11
N THR A 185 -18.02 57.00 1.28
CA THR A 185 -17.22 57.39 2.45
C THR A 185 -17.21 56.33 3.54
N THR A 186 -18.11 55.34 3.46
CA THR A 186 -18.23 54.28 4.47
C THR A 186 -17.35 53.08 4.16
N ARG A 187 -17.10 52.80 2.88
CA ARG A 187 -16.35 51.63 2.44
C ARG A 187 -14.84 51.84 2.55
N GLU A 188 -14.15 50.77 2.92
CA GLU A 188 -12.69 50.67 2.81
C GLU A 188 -12.33 49.99 1.48
N TYR A 189 -11.33 50.56 0.81
CA TYR A 189 -10.87 50.14 -0.51
C TYR A 189 -9.49 49.50 -0.37
N PRO A 190 -9.35 48.21 -0.71
CA PRO A 190 -8.05 47.56 -0.73
C PRO A 190 -7.25 48.05 -1.94
N PHE A 191 -5.96 48.30 -1.75
CA PHE A 191 -5.06 48.74 -2.79
C PHE A 191 -3.76 47.97 -2.67
N ASN A 192 -3.40 47.28 -3.75
CA ASN A 192 -2.11 46.62 -3.88
C ASN A 192 -1.14 47.58 -4.54
N ALA A 193 -0.14 48.03 -3.78
CA ALA A 193 0.85 48.97 -4.26
C ALA A 193 1.84 48.26 -5.21
N PRO A 194 2.37 48.98 -6.22
CA PRO A 194 3.41 48.42 -7.07
C PRO A 194 4.71 48.23 -6.29
N ILE A 195 5.50 47.25 -6.72
CA ILE A 195 6.81 46.90 -6.16
C ILE A 195 7.69 48.15 -6.15
N SER A 196 8.25 48.48 -4.98
CA SER A 196 9.21 49.57 -4.83
C SER A 196 10.59 49.01 -4.53
N GLU A 197 11.56 49.35 -5.37
CA GLU A 197 12.96 48.97 -5.21
C GLU A 197 13.78 50.13 -4.64
N ALA A 198 14.58 49.84 -3.61
CA ALA A 198 15.51 50.80 -3.01
C ALA A 198 16.76 50.08 -2.46
N PRO A 199 17.91 50.78 -2.34
CA PRO A 199 19.06 50.24 -1.63
C PRO A 199 18.85 50.28 -0.12
N THR A 200 19.25 49.21 0.57
CA THR A 200 19.29 49.10 2.03
C THR A 200 20.44 49.91 2.64
N GLN A 201 20.55 49.92 3.98
CA GLN A 201 21.67 50.55 4.68
C GLN A 201 23.04 50.03 4.20
N GLN A 202 23.11 48.77 3.76
CA GLN A 202 24.33 48.13 3.25
C GLN A 202 24.51 48.29 1.73
N GLY A 203 23.62 49.03 1.05
CA GLY A 203 23.68 49.28 -0.39
C GLY A 203 23.16 48.12 -1.26
N VAL A 204 22.67 47.04 -0.66
CA VAL A 204 22.01 45.94 -1.37
C VAL A 204 20.61 46.38 -1.77
N LYS A 205 20.23 46.19 -3.03
CA LYS A 205 18.86 46.50 -3.50
C LYS A 205 17.88 45.52 -2.87
N ALA A 206 16.78 46.03 -2.34
CA ALA A 206 15.67 45.27 -1.83
C ALA A 206 14.37 45.73 -2.49
N SER A 207 13.44 44.79 -2.66
CA SER A 207 12.10 45.01 -3.18
C SER A 207 11.09 44.70 -2.08
N VAL A 208 10.15 45.62 -1.87
CA VAL A 208 9.09 45.47 -0.87
C VAL A 208 7.73 45.71 -1.52
N ASP A 209 6.79 44.82 -1.21
CA ASP A 209 5.40 44.85 -1.66
C ASP A 209 4.48 45.21 -0.50
N LEU A 210 3.53 46.11 -0.79
CA LEU A 210 2.64 46.67 0.23
C LEU A 210 1.20 46.49 -0.18
N PHE A 211 0.41 46.05 0.79
CA PHE A 211 -1.03 46.03 0.71
C PHE A 211 -1.60 47.03 1.70
N LEU A 212 -2.45 47.92 1.25
CA LEU A 212 -3.04 48.94 2.10
C LEU A 212 -4.55 49.03 1.90
N GLN A 213 -5.24 49.55 2.90
CA GLN A 213 -6.66 49.81 2.87
C GLN A 213 -6.91 51.28 3.18
N PHE A 214 -7.69 51.94 2.33
CA PHE A 214 -8.00 53.36 2.49
C PHE A 214 -9.50 53.62 2.49
N ARG A 215 -9.92 54.65 3.22
CA ARG A 215 -11.28 55.19 3.26
C ARG A 215 -11.24 56.68 2.97
N ILE A 216 -12.25 57.18 2.26
CA ILE A 216 -12.41 58.62 2.02
C ILE A 216 -13.16 59.25 3.19
N GLU A 217 -12.52 60.19 3.90
CA GLU A 217 -13.16 60.92 5.02
C GLU A 217 -13.86 62.17 4.52
N ASN A 218 -13.12 63.04 3.82
CA ASN A 218 -13.66 64.30 3.30
C ASN A 218 -13.76 64.24 1.76
N PRO A 219 -14.98 64.03 1.20
CA PRO A 219 -15.15 63.91 -0.24
C PRO A 219 -14.84 65.21 -0.99
N ALA A 220 -15.00 66.37 -0.35
CA ALA A 220 -14.71 67.65 -0.97
C ALA A 220 -13.21 67.83 -1.21
N GLU A 221 -12.40 67.59 -0.20
CA GLU A 221 -10.94 67.72 -0.31
C GLU A 221 -10.34 66.66 -1.24
N PHE A 222 -10.88 65.44 -1.22
CA PHE A 222 -10.48 64.39 -2.16
C PHE A 222 -10.64 64.81 -3.63
N ILE A 223 -11.79 65.39 -4.00
CA ILE A 223 -12.05 65.78 -5.38
C ILE A 223 -11.29 67.05 -5.78
N PHE A 224 -11.32 68.10 -4.94
CA PHE A 224 -10.83 69.43 -5.33
C PHE A 224 -9.36 69.70 -4.98
N VAL A 225 -8.83 69.09 -3.93
CA VAL A 225 -7.44 69.30 -3.49
C VAL A 225 -6.51 68.20 -4.00
N LEU A 226 -6.94 66.93 -3.90
CA LEU A 226 -6.13 65.81 -4.39
C LEU A 226 -6.28 65.58 -5.89
N GLY A 227 -7.29 66.17 -6.53
CA GLY A 227 -7.51 66.04 -7.97
C GLY A 227 -8.28 64.79 -8.36
N SER A 228 -9.26 64.40 -7.53
CA SER A 228 -10.07 63.19 -7.73
C SER A 228 -9.19 61.92 -7.75
N VAL A 229 -9.64 60.90 -8.45
CA VAL A 229 -9.05 59.56 -8.45
C VAL A 229 -7.63 59.50 -9.01
N SER A 230 -7.37 60.12 -10.16
CA SER A 230 -6.06 60.05 -10.82
C SER A 230 -4.98 60.84 -10.07
N GLY A 231 -5.35 62.01 -9.53
CA GLY A 231 -4.47 62.82 -8.69
C GLY A 231 -4.15 62.12 -7.36
N PHE A 232 -5.15 61.50 -6.74
CA PHE A 232 -4.91 60.66 -5.55
C PHE A 232 -3.99 59.49 -5.84
N GLN A 233 -4.24 58.71 -6.91
CA GLN A 233 -3.43 57.54 -7.23
C GLN A 233 -1.95 57.90 -7.46
N SER A 234 -1.68 58.95 -8.22
CA SER A 234 -0.30 59.39 -8.46
C SER A 234 0.39 59.89 -7.19
N LYS A 235 -0.30 60.66 -6.35
CA LYS A 235 0.22 61.07 -5.04
C LYS A 235 0.46 59.88 -4.11
N LEU A 236 -0.46 58.92 -4.09
CA LEU A 236 -0.36 57.68 -3.29
C LEU A 236 0.85 56.85 -3.71
N GLN A 237 1.04 56.62 -5.01
CA GLN A 237 2.20 55.88 -5.52
C GLN A 237 3.51 56.58 -5.18
N ASN A 238 3.58 57.90 -5.32
CA ASN A 238 4.78 58.67 -4.96
C ASN A 238 5.06 58.62 -3.46
N ALA A 239 4.04 58.80 -2.62
CA ALA A 239 4.16 58.76 -1.16
C ALA A 239 4.58 57.37 -0.67
N ILE A 240 3.97 56.30 -1.20
CA ILE A 240 4.38 54.93 -0.91
C ILE A 240 5.82 54.73 -1.31
N SER A 241 6.19 55.09 -2.55
CA SER A 241 7.56 54.91 -3.03
C SER A 241 8.58 55.62 -2.13
N GLU A 242 8.26 56.82 -1.63
CA GLU A 242 9.11 57.55 -0.70
C GLU A 242 9.19 56.91 0.69
N VAL A 243 8.05 56.57 1.30
CA VAL A 243 8.02 55.96 2.63
C VAL A 243 8.65 54.58 2.63
N THR A 244 8.38 53.77 1.60
CA THR A 244 9.01 52.46 1.41
C THR A 244 10.51 52.59 1.18
N ARG A 245 10.97 53.57 0.38
CA ARG A 245 12.39 53.86 0.23
C ARG A 245 13.02 54.20 1.58
N SER A 246 12.43 55.12 2.33
CA SER A 246 12.90 55.50 3.66
C SER A 246 12.97 54.31 4.62
N LEU A 247 11.98 53.42 4.56
CA LEU A 247 11.96 52.19 5.36
C LEU A 247 13.08 51.24 4.94
N ILE A 248 13.26 50.97 3.64
CA ILE A 248 14.33 50.11 3.13
C ILE A 248 15.71 50.67 3.50
N TYR A 249 15.90 51.99 3.41
CA TYR A 249 17.16 52.65 3.77
C TYR A 249 17.54 52.48 5.24
N ALA A 250 16.55 52.45 6.14
CA ALA A 250 16.78 52.29 7.57
C ALA A 250 17.11 50.84 7.96
N GLN A 251 16.78 49.88 7.10
CA GLN A 251 16.86 48.46 7.39
C GLN A 251 18.15 47.83 6.84
N ARG A 252 18.65 46.82 7.55
CA ARG A 252 19.78 46.01 7.10
C ARG A 252 19.30 44.95 6.13
N ALA A 253 20.16 44.55 5.19
CA ALA A 253 19.78 43.59 4.16
C ALA A 253 19.41 42.20 4.71
N GLU A 254 19.97 41.81 5.87
CA GLU A 254 19.62 40.56 6.58
C GLU A 254 18.24 40.62 7.27
N GLU A 255 17.80 41.81 7.69
CA GLU A 255 16.54 42.05 8.42
C GLU A 255 15.35 42.31 7.47
N ILE A 256 15.57 42.35 6.15
CA ILE A 256 14.51 42.61 5.16
C ILE A 256 13.42 41.55 5.20
N TYR A 257 13.76 40.29 5.46
CA TYR A 257 12.77 39.21 5.59
C TYR A 257 11.89 39.36 6.84
N ASP A 258 12.42 39.97 7.89
CA ASP A 258 11.72 40.16 9.17
C ASP A 258 10.69 41.31 9.11
N LEU A 259 10.75 42.15 8.06
CA LEU A 259 9.75 43.19 7.79
C LEU A 259 8.34 42.63 7.55
N VAL A 260 8.25 41.37 7.12
CA VAL A 260 6.97 40.69 6.89
C VAL A 260 6.38 40.30 8.24
N GLY A 261 5.44 41.13 8.73
CA GLY A 261 4.78 40.95 10.03
C GLY A 261 5.29 41.89 11.13
N GLU A 262 6.28 42.74 10.84
CA GLU A 262 6.65 43.83 11.74
C GLU A 262 5.54 44.90 11.81
N SER A 263 5.45 45.61 12.94
CA SER A 263 4.45 46.66 13.12
C SER A 263 4.63 47.83 12.15
N THR A 264 3.73 47.95 11.18
CA THR A 264 3.67 49.01 10.16
C THR A 264 3.04 50.33 10.67
N LEU A 265 2.85 50.49 11.99
CA LEU A 265 2.16 51.63 12.57
C LEU A 265 2.80 52.98 12.23
N GLY A 266 4.14 53.08 12.28
CA GLY A 266 4.85 54.30 11.94
C GLY A 266 4.74 54.67 10.45
N MET A 267 4.69 53.66 9.58
CA MET A 267 4.44 53.85 8.15
C MET A 267 3.02 54.34 7.89
N LEU A 268 2.03 53.72 8.55
CA LEU A 268 0.63 54.13 8.47
C LEU A 268 0.45 55.59 8.95
N GLU A 269 1.10 55.99 10.03
CA GLU A 269 1.04 57.37 10.55
C GLU A 269 1.69 58.36 9.58
N SER A 270 2.87 58.04 9.06
CA SER A 270 3.59 58.88 8.09
C SER A 270 2.77 59.09 6.81
N LEU A 271 2.11 58.05 6.31
CA LEU A 271 1.22 58.17 5.16
C LEU A 271 -0.04 58.96 5.52
N ASN A 272 -0.66 58.71 6.68
CA ASN A 272 -1.86 59.44 7.12
C ASN A 272 -1.61 60.95 7.27
N GLN A 273 -0.43 61.37 7.72
CA GLN A 273 -0.06 62.79 7.79
C GLN A 273 -0.09 63.49 6.42
N GLN A 274 0.15 62.76 5.32
CA GLN A 274 0.16 63.32 3.96
C GLN A 274 -1.21 63.35 3.30
N PHE A 275 -2.13 62.45 3.69
CA PHE A 275 -3.44 62.29 3.07
C PHE A 275 -4.60 62.87 3.87
N LEU A 276 -4.41 63.12 5.17
CA LEU A 276 -5.41 63.79 5.99
C LEU A 276 -5.50 65.29 5.66
N PRO A 277 -6.72 65.86 5.67
CA PRO A 277 -7.99 65.25 6.10
C PRO A 277 -8.84 64.65 4.94
N ALA A 278 -8.28 64.47 3.74
CA ALA A 278 -9.02 63.97 2.58
C ALA A 278 -9.28 62.46 2.61
N VAL A 279 -8.22 61.66 2.85
CA VAL A 279 -8.25 60.19 2.87
C VAL A 279 -7.56 59.71 4.13
N ARG A 280 -8.14 58.69 4.75
CA ARG A 280 -7.53 57.98 5.88
C ARG A 280 -7.15 56.57 5.44
N LEU A 281 -5.92 56.20 5.73
CA LEU A 281 -5.40 54.84 5.60
C LEU A 281 -5.71 54.11 6.90
N THR A 282 -6.47 53.02 6.78
CA THR A 282 -6.94 52.22 7.93
C THR A 282 -5.92 51.16 8.30
N ASP A 283 -5.32 50.52 7.30
CA ASP A 283 -4.39 49.42 7.50
C ASP A 283 -3.32 49.41 6.40
N VAL A 284 -2.12 48.98 6.76
CA VAL A 284 -0.96 48.83 5.87
C VAL A 284 -0.25 47.56 6.28
N ASN A 285 -0.05 46.63 5.35
CA ASN A 285 0.65 45.38 5.58
C ASN A 285 1.72 45.16 4.51
N ILE A 286 2.88 44.68 4.94
CA ILE A 286 3.97 44.28 4.03
C ILE A 286 3.71 42.82 3.64
N THR A 287 3.36 42.58 2.38
CA THR A 287 3.02 41.24 1.91
C THR A 287 4.25 40.41 1.57
N HIS A 288 5.29 41.07 1.07
CA HIS A 288 6.50 40.41 0.62
C HIS A 288 7.68 41.38 0.71
N ALA A 289 8.83 40.90 1.18
CA ALA A 289 10.05 41.67 1.25
C ALA A 289 11.24 40.74 0.99
N GLU A 290 12.07 41.08 0.01
CA GLU A 290 13.28 40.31 -0.27
C GLU A 290 14.40 41.17 -0.85
N PRO A 291 15.68 40.78 -0.64
CA PRO A 291 16.80 41.34 -1.38
C PRO A 291 16.64 41.01 -2.88
N SER A 292 16.78 42.01 -3.75
CA SER A 292 16.61 41.81 -5.20
C SER A 292 17.81 41.11 -5.85
N SER A 293 18.97 41.05 -5.16
CA SER A 293 20.16 40.36 -5.63
C SER A 293 20.14 38.88 -5.25
N GLN A 294 20.19 38.00 -6.25
CA GLN A 294 20.21 36.54 -6.08
C GLN A 294 21.44 36.04 -5.31
N GLU A 295 22.61 36.62 -5.57
CA GLU A 295 23.87 36.25 -4.88
C GLU A 295 23.77 36.50 -3.37
N TYR A 296 23.23 37.66 -2.97
CA TYR A 296 23.08 37.98 -1.55
C TYR A 296 22.04 37.07 -0.85
N ARG A 297 21.02 36.61 -1.58
CA ARG A 297 20.05 35.64 -1.06
C ARG A 297 20.70 34.28 -0.79
N MET A 298 21.66 33.88 -1.62
CA MET A 298 22.45 32.67 -1.39
C MET A 298 23.29 32.79 -0.12
N ASP A 299 23.99 33.92 0.05
CA ASP A 299 24.85 34.14 1.20
C ASP A 299 24.04 34.20 2.51
N LEU A 300 22.85 34.82 2.49
CA LEU A 300 21.98 34.89 3.65
C LEU A 300 21.30 33.54 3.98
N ALA A 301 20.99 32.73 2.96
CA ALA A 301 20.41 31.39 3.14
C ALA A 301 21.47 30.33 3.50
N ALA A 302 22.75 30.56 3.21
CA ALA A 302 23.84 29.63 3.47
C ALA A 302 23.87 29.05 4.91
N PRO A 303 23.78 29.83 6.01
CA PRO A 303 23.81 29.27 7.37
C PRO A 303 22.60 28.36 7.67
N GLU A 304 21.41 28.74 7.21
CA GLU A 304 20.19 27.93 7.36
C GLU A 304 20.28 26.63 6.55
N MET A 305 20.78 26.71 5.32
CA MET A 305 21.01 25.53 4.47
C MET A 305 22.08 24.60 5.06
N VAL A 306 23.14 25.14 5.67
CA VAL A 306 24.15 24.33 6.38
C VAL A 306 23.53 23.67 7.62
N ARG A 307 22.64 24.34 8.35
CA ARG A 307 21.92 23.73 9.48
C ARG A 307 21.03 22.59 9.01
N VAL A 308 20.19 22.82 7.99
CA VAL A 308 19.31 21.80 7.41
C VAL A 308 20.11 20.63 6.84
N ALA A 309 21.22 20.91 6.14
CA ALA A 309 22.10 19.87 5.63
C ALA A 309 22.71 19.04 6.77
N LYS A 310 23.18 19.68 7.85
CA LYS A 310 23.70 18.98 9.02
C LYS A 310 22.63 18.10 9.67
N GLU A 311 21.41 18.61 9.80
CA GLU A 311 20.26 17.85 10.33
C GLU A 311 19.93 16.63 9.44
N ALA A 312 19.93 16.81 8.12
CA ALA A 312 19.75 15.73 7.16
C ALA A 312 20.86 14.67 7.29
N TYR A 313 22.13 15.08 7.39
CA TYR A 313 23.25 14.18 7.62
C TYR A 313 23.14 13.42 8.94
N THR A 314 22.75 14.08 10.03
CA THR A 314 22.53 13.40 11.31
C THR A 314 21.41 12.37 11.20
N TYR A 315 20.34 12.71 10.49
CA TYR A 315 19.22 11.80 10.29
C TYR A 315 19.60 10.59 9.42
N GLU A 316 20.35 10.80 8.35
CA GLU A 316 20.88 9.70 7.52
C GLU A 316 21.82 8.79 8.31
N TYR A 317 22.69 9.36 9.14
CA TYR A 317 23.58 8.59 10.01
C TYR A 317 22.80 7.77 11.05
N GLU A 318 21.81 8.36 11.72
CA GLU A 318 20.92 7.65 12.64
C GLU A 318 20.14 6.53 11.95
N LEU A 319 19.66 6.78 10.73
CA LEU A 319 18.97 5.77 9.93
C LEU A 319 19.89 4.61 9.56
N GLN A 320 21.14 4.91 9.16
CA GLN A 320 22.13 3.88 8.83
C GLN A 320 22.47 3.03 10.07
N LEU A 321 22.67 3.66 11.23
CA LEU A 321 22.94 2.94 12.47
C LEU A 321 21.77 2.01 12.84
N ARG A 322 20.52 2.46 12.68
CA ARG A 322 19.33 1.60 12.88
C ARG A 322 19.27 0.45 11.89
N LYS A 323 19.64 0.66 10.62
CA LYS A 323 19.70 -0.41 9.62
C LYS A 323 20.74 -1.46 10.01
N GLU A 324 21.95 -1.04 10.39
CA GLU A 324 23.01 -1.95 10.82
C GLU A 324 22.61 -2.76 12.06
N GLN A 325 21.93 -2.13 13.03
CA GLN A 325 21.39 -2.82 14.20
C GLN A 325 20.32 -3.85 13.83
N ASN A 326 19.34 -3.45 13.01
CA ASN A 326 18.27 -4.34 12.55
C ASN A 326 18.81 -5.51 11.73
N GLU A 327 19.81 -5.28 10.87
CA GLU A 327 20.48 -6.35 10.11
C GLU A 327 21.22 -7.31 11.04
N GLY A 328 21.92 -6.80 12.05
CA GLY A 328 22.57 -7.61 13.08
C GLY A 328 21.59 -8.47 13.88
N ASP A 329 20.48 -7.89 14.31
CA ASP A 329 19.41 -8.60 15.03
C ASP A 329 18.75 -9.67 14.13
N LEU A 330 18.50 -9.36 12.86
CA LEU A 330 17.93 -10.31 11.90
C LEU A 330 18.87 -11.49 11.65
N VAL A 331 20.19 -11.27 11.55
CA VAL A 331 21.18 -12.34 11.42
C VAL A 331 21.18 -13.25 12.66
N LYS A 332 21.06 -12.66 13.87
CA LYS A 332 20.98 -13.43 15.11
C LYS A 332 19.69 -14.26 15.17
N GLU A 333 18.56 -13.69 14.77
CA GLU A 333 17.28 -14.39 14.70
C GLU A 333 17.33 -15.55 13.68
N LEU A 334 17.92 -15.32 12.50
CA LEU A 334 18.09 -16.35 11.47
C LEU A 334 18.98 -17.49 11.98
N ALA A 335 20.09 -17.18 12.66
CA ALA A 335 20.94 -18.19 13.29
C ALA A 335 20.17 -19.00 14.35
N GLY A 336 19.35 -18.33 15.18
CA GLY A 336 18.47 -19.00 16.15
C GLY A 336 17.44 -19.90 15.49
N LEU A 337 16.79 -19.44 14.41
CA LEU A 337 15.85 -20.26 13.64
C LEU A 337 16.55 -21.48 13.02
N GLN A 338 17.77 -21.31 12.50
CA GLN A 338 18.54 -22.41 11.92
C GLN A 338 18.95 -23.44 13.00
N GLU A 339 19.31 -22.99 14.20
CA GLU A 339 19.55 -23.86 15.35
C GLU A 339 18.28 -24.65 15.70
N THR A 340 17.12 -23.99 15.83
CA THR A 340 15.85 -24.67 16.14
C THR A 340 15.45 -25.66 15.06
N LEU A 341 15.62 -25.33 13.77
CA LEU A 341 15.40 -26.27 12.67
C LEU A 341 16.33 -27.47 12.75
N SER A 342 17.62 -27.25 13.04
CA SER A 342 18.57 -28.35 13.18
C SER A 342 18.21 -29.29 14.34
N ALA A 343 17.74 -28.73 15.47
CA ALA A 343 17.28 -29.50 16.62
C ALA A 343 16.03 -30.34 16.31
N ILE A 344 15.03 -29.73 15.63
CA ILE A 344 13.82 -30.43 15.18
C ILE A 344 14.17 -31.54 14.19
N GLN A 345 15.08 -31.30 13.25
CA GLN A 345 15.53 -32.33 12.29
C GLN A 345 16.22 -33.49 12.99
N ALA A 346 17.09 -33.22 13.97
CA ALA A 346 17.72 -34.25 14.77
C ALA A 346 16.69 -35.07 15.58
N GLU A 347 15.66 -34.42 16.12
CA GLU A 347 14.57 -35.07 16.84
C GLU A 347 13.73 -35.97 15.91
N ILE A 348 13.36 -35.48 14.71
CA ILE A 348 12.65 -36.26 13.70
C ILE A 348 13.46 -37.51 13.29
N ALA A 349 14.76 -37.35 13.03
CA ALA A 349 15.64 -38.47 12.72
C ALA A 349 15.71 -39.48 13.88
N GLY A 350 15.74 -38.99 15.12
CA GLY A 350 15.67 -39.82 16.32
C GLY A 350 14.36 -40.62 16.41
N TYR A 351 13.22 -40.01 16.13
CA TYR A 351 11.93 -40.71 16.09
C TYR A 351 11.85 -41.73 14.95
N GLN A 352 12.34 -41.40 13.76
CA GLN A 352 12.38 -42.32 12.62
C GLN A 352 13.21 -43.57 12.95
N ALA A 353 14.42 -43.40 13.51
CA ALA A 353 15.24 -44.52 13.93
C ALA A 353 14.57 -45.40 14.99
N ARG A 354 13.84 -44.80 15.95
CA ARG A 354 13.07 -45.57 16.95
C ARG A 354 11.90 -46.34 16.31
N MET A 355 11.21 -45.74 15.34
CA MET A 355 10.11 -46.39 14.64
C MET A 355 10.60 -47.54 13.76
N ASP A 356 11.70 -47.35 13.03
CA ASP A 356 12.30 -48.39 12.20
C ASP A 356 12.76 -49.57 13.06
N THR A 357 13.46 -49.30 14.16
CA THR A 357 13.89 -50.37 15.09
C THR A 357 12.71 -51.07 15.77
N ALA A 358 11.63 -50.36 16.08
CA ALA A 358 10.40 -50.97 16.62
C ALA A 358 9.70 -51.85 15.57
N LEU A 359 9.60 -51.37 14.33
CA LEU A 359 9.02 -52.12 13.21
C LEU A 359 9.86 -53.37 12.87
N GLU A 360 11.18 -53.24 12.81
CA GLU A 360 12.08 -54.38 12.59
C GLU A 360 11.94 -55.40 13.73
N ARG A 361 11.90 -54.98 14.99
CA ARG A 361 11.68 -55.90 16.12
C ARG A 361 10.32 -56.60 16.03
N ALA A 362 9.25 -55.86 15.75
CA ALA A 362 7.91 -56.44 15.64
C ALA A 362 7.82 -57.43 14.46
N THR A 363 8.39 -57.09 13.31
CA THR A 363 8.43 -57.99 12.14
C THR A 363 9.32 -59.21 12.37
N HIS A 364 10.48 -59.06 13.01
CA HIS A 364 11.32 -60.18 13.41
C HIS A 364 10.65 -61.08 14.45
N GLN A 365 9.95 -60.52 15.43
CA GLN A 365 9.18 -61.29 16.40
C GLN A 365 8.04 -62.06 15.74
N ALA A 366 7.25 -61.40 14.88
CA ALA A 366 6.16 -62.04 14.14
C ALA A 366 6.67 -63.16 13.22
N THR A 367 7.77 -62.93 12.49
CA THR A 367 8.37 -63.94 11.60
C THR A 367 8.99 -65.10 12.39
N ALA A 368 9.62 -64.84 13.54
CA ALA A 368 10.13 -65.88 14.42
C ALA A 368 9.00 -66.75 15.00
N GLN A 369 7.91 -66.13 15.48
CA GLN A 369 6.73 -66.84 15.96
C GLN A 369 6.06 -67.65 14.85
N ALA A 370 5.92 -67.10 13.65
CA ALA A 370 5.37 -67.81 12.50
C ALA A 370 6.24 -69.01 12.11
N ARG A 371 7.57 -68.84 12.07
CA ARG A 371 8.51 -69.95 11.81
C ARG A 371 8.45 -71.01 12.89
N GLN A 372 8.38 -70.62 14.17
CA GLN A 372 8.25 -71.57 15.27
C GLN A 372 6.98 -72.41 15.11
N ARG A 373 5.83 -71.77 14.88
CA ARG A 373 4.55 -72.48 14.65
C ARG A 373 4.59 -73.38 13.42
N LEU A 374 5.23 -72.95 12.33
CA LEU A 374 5.39 -73.79 11.14
C LEU A 374 6.26 -75.01 11.42
N VAL A 375 7.40 -74.85 12.11
CA VAL A 375 8.28 -75.98 12.46
C VAL A 375 7.57 -76.94 13.42
N GLU A 376 6.82 -76.42 14.39
CA GLU A 376 5.98 -77.24 15.28
C GLU A 376 4.92 -78.02 14.48
N ALA A 377 4.21 -77.36 13.57
CA ALA A 377 3.21 -77.99 12.71
C ALA A 377 3.80 -79.01 11.73
N GLU A 378 4.96 -78.74 11.13
CA GLU A 378 5.68 -79.69 10.28
C GLU A 378 6.19 -80.89 11.09
N SER A 379 6.71 -80.66 12.30
CA SER A 379 7.16 -81.73 13.18
C SER A 379 6.00 -82.64 13.61
N THR A 380 4.84 -82.07 13.97
CA THR A 380 3.66 -82.85 14.32
C THR A 380 3.10 -83.59 13.10
N ALA A 381 3.04 -82.95 11.94
CA ALA A 381 2.61 -83.59 10.70
C ALA A 381 3.54 -84.76 10.30
N ASN A 382 4.86 -84.58 10.40
CA ASN A 382 5.83 -85.64 10.10
C ASN A 382 5.74 -86.80 11.10
N ALA A 383 5.56 -86.52 12.39
CA ALA A 383 5.36 -87.56 13.40
C ALA A 383 4.08 -88.36 13.12
N ASN A 384 2.98 -87.68 12.79
CA ASN A 384 1.72 -88.31 12.41
C ASN A 384 1.86 -89.16 11.14
N ALA A 385 2.56 -88.65 10.12
CA ALA A 385 2.82 -89.39 8.89
C ALA A 385 3.64 -90.67 9.14
N ALA A 386 4.69 -90.58 9.97
CA ALA A 386 5.49 -91.75 10.34
C ALA A 386 4.69 -92.79 11.13
N LEU A 387 3.79 -92.37 12.02
CA LEU A 387 2.87 -93.27 12.73
C LEU A 387 1.93 -94.01 11.76
N LEU A 388 1.33 -93.28 10.82
CA LEU A 388 0.45 -93.86 9.79
C LEU A 388 1.20 -94.84 8.87
N GLU A 389 2.41 -94.49 8.45
CA GLU A 389 3.23 -95.33 7.60
C GLU A 389 3.65 -96.62 8.31
N ALA A 390 4.01 -96.52 9.59
CA ALA A 390 4.31 -97.67 10.42
C ALA A 390 3.06 -98.55 10.63
N GLN A 391 1.86 -97.97 10.85
CA GLN A 391 0.60 -98.73 10.93
C GLN A 391 0.29 -99.44 9.61
N ALA A 392 0.47 -98.77 8.47
CA ALA A 392 0.27 -99.38 7.15
C ALA A 392 1.18 -100.59 6.94
N LEU A 393 2.44 -100.53 7.40
CA LEU A 393 3.35 -101.66 7.37
C LEU A 393 2.90 -102.81 8.28
N ASP A 394 2.42 -102.52 9.50
CA ASP A 394 1.92 -103.57 10.41
C ASP A 394 0.61 -104.20 9.90
N ILE A 395 -0.32 -103.45 9.31
CA ILE A 395 -1.52 -103.99 8.63
C ILE A 395 -1.11 -104.86 7.44
N ARG A 396 -0.12 -104.41 6.67
CA ARG A 396 0.43 -105.21 5.56
C ARG A 396 1.06 -106.51 6.06
N ALA A 397 1.76 -106.48 7.19
CA ALA A 397 2.31 -107.67 7.84
C ALA A 397 1.21 -108.59 8.40
N LEU A 398 0.13 -108.01 8.96
CA LEU A 398 -1.02 -108.76 9.48
C LEU A 398 -1.75 -109.49 8.35
N SER A 399 -2.11 -108.77 7.28
CA SER A 399 -2.76 -109.35 6.10
C SER A 399 -1.89 -110.41 5.41
N ALA A 400 -0.57 -110.23 5.44
CA ALA A 400 0.39 -111.24 5.00
C ALA A 400 0.38 -112.51 5.90
N ALA A 401 0.23 -112.34 7.22
CA ALA A 401 0.22 -113.44 8.19
C ALA A 401 -1.11 -114.23 8.24
N GLU A 402 -2.25 -113.57 7.99
CA GLU A 402 -3.58 -114.20 7.97
C GLU A 402 -3.75 -115.20 6.82
N ALA A 403 -3.17 -114.90 5.65
CA ALA A 403 -3.25 -115.74 4.47
C ALA A 403 -1.84 -115.96 3.89
N PRO A 404 -1.00 -116.75 4.58
CA PRO A 404 0.38 -116.91 4.18
C PRO A 404 0.50 -117.63 2.82
N GLU A 405 -0.51 -118.37 2.40
CA GLU A 405 -0.57 -118.99 1.06
C GLU A 405 -0.61 -117.93 -0.05
N ILE A 406 -1.14 -116.73 0.22
CA ILE A 406 -1.10 -115.59 -0.72
C ILE A 406 0.32 -115.06 -0.87
N LEU A 407 1.18 -115.17 0.15
CA LEU A 407 2.59 -114.79 0.05
C LEU A 407 3.34 -115.71 -0.88
N ASP A 408 3.12 -117.02 -0.78
CA ASP A 408 3.74 -117.98 -1.69
C ASP A 408 3.24 -117.76 -3.13
N TYR A 409 1.94 -117.53 -3.32
CA TYR A 409 1.39 -117.19 -4.63
C TYR A 409 1.95 -115.88 -5.21
N ARG A 410 2.05 -114.81 -4.40
CA ARG A 410 2.64 -113.53 -4.83
C ARG A 410 4.12 -113.65 -5.11
N PHE A 411 4.85 -114.41 -4.29
CA PHE A 411 6.25 -114.70 -4.54
C PHE A 411 6.42 -115.49 -5.84
N GLN A 412 5.57 -116.48 -6.10
CA GLN A 412 5.55 -117.20 -7.37
C GLN A 412 5.27 -116.25 -8.54
N GLN A 413 4.33 -115.31 -8.42
CA GLN A 413 4.09 -114.27 -9.42
C GLN A 413 5.30 -113.36 -9.62
N ASP A 414 5.95 -112.89 -8.55
CA ASP A 414 7.16 -112.07 -8.62
C ASP A 414 8.33 -112.83 -9.24
N LEU A 415 8.50 -114.11 -8.90
CA LEU A 415 9.47 -115.01 -9.53
C LEU A 415 9.17 -115.19 -11.00
N LEU A 416 7.91 -115.41 -11.38
CA LEU A 416 7.47 -115.49 -12.77
C LEU A 416 7.80 -114.20 -13.52
N ALA A 417 7.49 -113.04 -12.96
CA ALA A 417 7.82 -111.75 -13.56
C ALA A 417 9.34 -111.54 -13.67
N LYS A 418 10.12 -111.96 -12.66
CA LYS A 418 11.58 -111.93 -12.71
C LYS A 418 12.14 -112.90 -13.75
N LEU A 419 11.60 -114.11 -13.84
CA LEU A 419 11.97 -115.12 -14.82
C LEU A 419 11.62 -114.63 -16.23
N GLU A 420 10.46 -114.01 -16.43
CA GLU A 420 10.08 -113.35 -17.68
C GLU A 420 11.09 -112.26 -18.07
N SER A 421 11.53 -111.44 -17.11
CA SER A 421 12.56 -110.42 -17.35
C SER A 421 13.95 -110.98 -17.70
N VAL A 422 14.23 -112.23 -17.29
CA VAL A 422 15.53 -112.90 -17.48
C VAL A 422 15.49 -113.92 -18.63
N ALA A 423 14.30 -114.37 -19.06
CA ALA A 423 14.10 -115.43 -20.05
C ALA A 423 14.81 -115.15 -21.38
N THR A 424 14.92 -113.89 -21.79
CA THR A 424 15.63 -113.48 -23.01
C THR A 424 17.15 -113.70 -22.96
N ARG A 425 17.71 -114.00 -21.78
CA ARG A 425 19.17 -114.12 -21.54
C ARG A 425 19.63 -115.54 -21.19
N LEU A 426 18.74 -116.55 -21.20
CA LEU A 426 19.09 -117.94 -20.90
C LEU A 426 19.66 -118.68 -22.13
N PRO A 427 20.71 -119.53 -21.96
CA PRO A 427 21.29 -120.30 -23.06
C PRO A 427 20.31 -121.39 -23.56
N GLN A 428 20.21 -121.55 -24.88
CA GLN A 428 19.40 -122.60 -25.50
C GLN A 428 20.03 -123.99 -25.24
N VAL A 429 19.30 -124.85 -24.53
CA VAL A 429 19.71 -126.23 -24.28
C VAL A 429 19.13 -127.11 -25.39
N VAL A 430 20.00 -127.79 -26.15
CA VAL A 430 19.61 -128.75 -27.20
C VAL A 430 19.76 -130.16 -26.64
N GLN A 431 18.66 -130.91 -26.56
CA GLN A 431 18.64 -132.29 -26.09
C GLN A 431 19.14 -133.25 -27.20
N VAL A 432 20.07 -134.15 -26.87
CA VAL A 432 20.57 -135.19 -27.77
C VAL A 432 20.32 -136.56 -27.14
N GLY A 433 19.31 -137.30 -27.61
CA GLY A 433 19.03 -138.71 -27.25
C GLY A 433 17.68 -138.99 -26.56
N GLU A 434 17.13 -140.20 -26.78
CA GLU A 434 15.72 -140.68 -26.73
C GLU A 434 14.73 -140.14 -25.66
N GLU A 435 13.46 -140.11 -26.09
CA GLU A 435 12.27 -139.47 -25.49
C GLU A 435 12.03 -139.80 -24.00
N THR A 436 12.15 -138.76 -23.17
CA THR A 436 11.48 -138.65 -21.87
C THR A 436 10.87 -137.24 -21.76
N ASP A 437 9.65 -137.16 -21.24
CA ASP A 437 8.88 -135.92 -21.05
C ASP A 437 9.61 -135.01 -20.04
N ILE A 438 10.15 -133.88 -20.48
CA ILE A 438 10.91 -132.97 -19.62
C ILE A 438 9.97 -131.94 -19.00
N ASP A 439 9.89 -131.93 -17.67
CA ASP A 439 9.25 -130.85 -16.92
C ASP A 439 10.15 -129.58 -16.94
N PHE A 440 9.80 -128.64 -17.83
CA PHE A 440 10.55 -127.39 -18.03
C PHE A 440 10.60 -126.52 -16.78
N LEU A 441 9.61 -126.60 -15.88
CA LEU A 441 9.62 -125.88 -14.61
C LEU A 441 10.67 -126.47 -13.66
N ALA A 442 10.72 -127.79 -13.56
CA ALA A 442 11.73 -128.49 -12.77
C ALA A 442 13.15 -128.28 -13.32
N LEU A 443 13.32 -128.21 -14.65
CA LEU A 443 14.60 -127.93 -15.29
C LEU A 443 15.04 -126.46 -15.09
N ALA A 444 14.11 -125.50 -15.19
CA ALA A 444 14.38 -124.09 -14.91
C ALA A 444 14.75 -123.87 -13.43
N GLN A 445 14.07 -124.55 -12.51
CA GLN A 445 14.43 -124.58 -11.09
C GLN A 445 15.84 -125.16 -10.86
N GLN A 446 16.22 -126.21 -11.59
CA GLN A 446 17.56 -126.80 -11.51
C GLN A 446 18.65 -125.85 -12.05
N LEU A 447 18.39 -125.12 -13.13
CA LEU A 447 19.33 -124.14 -13.69
C LEU A 447 19.51 -122.88 -12.83
N VAL A 448 18.47 -122.47 -12.09
CA VAL A 448 18.52 -121.36 -11.12
C VAL A 448 19.03 -121.83 -9.74
N GLY A 449 19.38 -123.12 -9.58
CA GLY A 449 20.00 -123.67 -8.38
C GLY A 449 19.04 -124.01 -7.24
N GLY A 450 17.73 -124.08 -7.50
CA GLY A 450 16.69 -124.32 -6.50
C GLY A 450 15.98 -125.66 -6.66
N LYS A 451 16.63 -126.79 -6.34
CA LYS A 451 15.89 -128.03 -6.05
C LYS A 451 15.46 -128.02 -4.58
N GLY A 452 14.18 -127.75 -4.33
CA GLY A 452 13.53 -127.97 -3.03
C GLY A 452 13.28 -126.74 -2.14
N ALA A 453 13.54 -125.51 -2.60
CA ALA A 453 13.31 -124.31 -1.79
C ALA A 453 11.84 -123.84 -1.89
N VAL A 454 10.95 -124.49 -1.14
CA VAL A 454 9.76 -123.77 -0.65
C VAL A 454 10.31 -122.71 0.30
N LEU A 455 10.19 -121.42 -0.04
CA LEU A 455 10.79 -120.35 0.78
C LEU A 455 10.23 -120.29 2.20
N PHE A 456 8.99 -120.77 2.36
CA PHE A 456 8.38 -120.97 3.65
C PHE A 456 8.05 -122.45 3.81
N SER A 457 8.82 -123.14 4.64
CA SER A 457 8.44 -124.49 5.06
C SER A 457 7.09 -124.45 5.79
N ALA A 458 6.42 -125.59 5.93
CA ALA A 458 5.19 -125.66 6.73
C ALA A 458 5.42 -125.17 8.19
N GLU A 459 6.65 -125.28 8.69
CA GLU A 459 7.09 -124.76 9.98
C GLU A 459 7.21 -123.22 9.96
N ASP A 460 7.75 -122.62 8.89
CA ASP A 460 7.81 -121.17 8.73
C ASP A 460 6.42 -120.56 8.59
N MET A 461 5.51 -121.23 7.86
CA MET A 461 4.11 -120.82 7.74
C MET A 461 3.40 -120.87 9.10
N ALA A 462 3.71 -121.88 9.92
CA ALA A 462 3.21 -121.97 11.30
C ALA A 462 3.82 -120.90 12.21
N ALA A 463 5.11 -120.57 12.04
CA ALA A 463 5.78 -119.50 12.77
C ALA A 463 5.24 -118.11 12.41
N ILE A 464 4.93 -117.87 11.14
CA ILE A 464 4.28 -116.63 10.66
C ILE A 464 2.88 -116.50 11.25
N ARG A 465 2.08 -117.59 11.26
CA ARG A 465 0.77 -117.61 11.94
C ARG A 465 0.90 -117.40 13.45
N GLY A 466 1.95 -117.93 14.08
CA GLY A 466 2.21 -117.71 15.51
C GLY A 466 2.52 -116.23 15.86
N ARG A 467 3.10 -115.47 14.92
CA ARG A 467 3.33 -114.02 15.07
C ARG A 467 2.09 -113.18 14.77
N LEU A 468 1.01 -113.76 14.26
CA LEU A 468 -0.21 -113.05 13.92
C LEU A 468 -0.78 -112.33 15.14
N ASP A 469 -0.84 -113.00 16.29
CA ASP A 469 -1.37 -112.42 17.52
C ASP A 469 -0.54 -111.21 18.01
N GLU A 470 0.79 -111.27 17.85
CA GLU A 470 1.71 -110.18 18.19
C GLU A 470 1.54 -108.99 17.24
N ILE A 471 1.38 -109.23 15.94
CA ILE A 471 1.14 -108.18 14.94
C ILE A 471 -0.26 -107.57 15.16
N ALA A 472 -1.28 -108.38 15.42
CA ALA A 472 -2.64 -107.96 15.69
C ALA A 472 -2.75 -107.12 16.97
N ALA A 473 -1.96 -107.43 17.99
CA ALA A 473 -1.84 -106.59 19.19
C ALA A 473 -1.26 -105.21 18.83
N ARG A 474 -0.13 -105.16 18.10
CA ARG A 474 0.49 -103.89 17.68
C ARG A 474 -0.40 -103.02 16.80
N VAL A 475 -1.19 -103.64 15.90
CA VAL A 475 -2.15 -102.91 15.05
C VAL A 475 -3.25 -102.28 15.91
N ARG A 476 -3.81 -103.01 16.87
CA ARG A 476 -4.83 -102.49 17.80
C ARG A 476 -4.30 -101.36 18.66
N ASP A 477 -3.12 -101.53 19.26
CA ASP A 477 -2.50 -100.49 20.09
C ASP A 477 -2.28 -99.18 19.31
N ARG A 478 -1.87 -99.29 18.03
CA ARG A 478 -1.72 -98.12 17.15
C ARG A 478 -3.03 -97.53 16.67
N GLU A 479 -4.05 -98.36 16.46
CA GLU A 479 -5.39 -97.89 16.13
C GLU A 479 -5.96 -97.02 17.27
N ASP A 480 -5.74 -97.43 18.52
CA ASP A 480 -6.11 -96.66 19.71
C ASP A 480 -5.32 -95.33 19.79
N GLU A 481 -4.00 -95.35 19.52
CA GLU A 481 -3.16 -94.15 19.47
C GLU A 481 -3.64 -93.15 18.39
N ILE A 482 -3.99 -93.65 17.21
CA ILE A 482 -4.48 -92.82 16.09
C ILE A 482 -5.88 -92.27 16.40
N ALA A 483 -6.76 -93.06 17.01
CA ALA A 483 -8.07 -92.58 17.46
C ALA A 483 -7.94 -91.45 18.50
N ALA A 484 -6.97 -91.54 19.41
CA ALA A 484 -6.66 -90.48 20.37
C ALA A 484 -6.11 -89.21 19.69
N LEU A 485 -5.26 -89.35 18.65
CA LEU A 485 -4.76 -88.22 17.87
C LEU A 485 -5.87 -87.54 17.05
N LEU A 486 -6.79 -88.31 16.46
CA LEU A 486 -7.91 -87.78 15.68
C LEU A 486 -8.91 -87.01 16.56
N THR A 487 -9.20 -87.51 17.77
CA THR A 487 -10.05 -86.80 18.73
C THR A 487 -9.42 -85.50 19.21
N LYS A 488 -8.10 -85.51 19.47
CA LYS A 488 -7.35 -84.28 19.77
C LYS A 488 -7.35 -83.28 18.61
N ALA A 489 -7.09 -83.74 17.38
CA ALA A 489 -7.09 -82.88 16.20
C ALA A 489 -8.48 -82.27 15.92
N ALA A 490 -9.57 -83.01 16.19
CA ALA A 490 -10.92 -82.47 16.09
C ALA A 490 -11.18 -81.34 17.10
N ALA A 491 -10.65 -81.46 18.33
CA ALA A 491 -10.74 -80.40 19.34
C ALA A 491 -9.91 -79.16 18.97
N ASP A 492 -8.70 -79.34 18.43
CA ASP A 492 -7.82 -78.24 18.01
C ASP A 492 -8.38 -77.42 16.82
N VAL A 493 -9.30 -77.99 16.02
CA VAL A 493 -9.96 -77.32 14.88
C VAL A 493 -11.21 -76.52 15.28
N GLU A 494 -11.89 -76.91 16.36
CA GLU A 494 -13.09 -76.20 16.86
C GLU A 494 -12.75 -74.97 17.71
N GLU A 495 -11.51 -74.83 18.18
CA GLU A 495 -11.08 -73.68 18.99
C GLU A 495 -10.66 -72.51 18.07
N PRO A 496 -11.43 -71.40 18.00
CA PRO A 496 -11.03 -70.25 17.19
C PRO A 496 -9.74 -69.64 17.75
N PRO A 497 -8.81 -69.18 16.90
CA PRO A 497 -7.57 -68.55 17.36
C PRO A 497 -7.93 -67.33 18.21
N GLN A 498 -7.52 -67.36 19.48
CA GLN A 498 -7.65 -66.20 20.37
C GLN A 498 -6.96 -65.02 19.70
N THR A 499 -7.74 -64.01 19.36
CA THR A 499 -7.19 -62.75 18.84
C THR A 499 -6.38 -62.15 19.98
N PRO A 500 -5.07 -61.89 19.82
CA PRO A 500 -4.30 -61.23 20.87
C PRO A 500 -5.00 -59.89 21.15
N GLU A 501 -5.42 -59.68 22.41
CA GLU A 501 -6.00 -58.41 22.83
C GLU A 501 -5.01 -57.27 22.47
N PRO A 502 -5.51 -56.15 21.92
CA PRO A 502 -4.66 -55.00 21.67
C PRO A 502 -4.06 -54.54 22.99
N ASP A 503 -2.76 -54.32 22.97
CA ASP A 503 -1.95 -53.91 24.12
C ASP A 503 -2.50 -52.58 24.69
N GLN A 504 -3.19 -52.63 25.83
CA GLN A 504 -3.93 -51.50 26.40
C GLN A 504 -3.03 -50.29 26.73
N ASP A 505 -1.72 -50.50 26.81
CA ASP A 505 -0.72 -49.46 27.04
C ASP A 505 -0.42 -48.62 25.78
N LEU A 506 -0.64 -49.17 24.58
CA LEU A 506 -0.51 -48.42 23.32
C LEU A 506 -1.66 -47.42 23.15
N GLU A 507 -2.90 -47.79 23.46
CA GLU A 507 -4.05 -46.88 23.41
C GLU A 507 -3.88 -45.70 24.37
N ARG A 508 -3.45 -45.96 25.62
CA ARG A 508 -3.20 -44.91 26.63
C ARG A 508 -2.06 -43.97 26.26
N THR A 509 -1.10 -44.43 25.46
CA THR A 509 0.04 -43.61 25.01
C THR A 509 -0.35 -42.72 23.84
N VAL A 510 -1.17 -43.22 22.92
CA VAL A 510 -1.72 -42.44 21.79
C VAL A 510 -2.66 -41.35 22.31
N GLU A 511 -3.49 -41.64 23.31
CA GLU A 511 -4.40 -40.67 23.92
C GLU A 511 -3.67 -39.53 24.64
N ARG A 512 -2.45 -39.79 25.16
CA ARG A 512 -1.64 -38.80 25.87
C ARG A 512 -0.79 -37.90 24.95
N LEU A 513 -0.57 -38.32 23.70
CA LEU A 513 0.23 -37.59 22.70
C LEU A 513 -0.60 -36.66 21.79
N LEU A 514 -1.93 -36.69 21.90
CA LEU A 514 -2.84 -35.77 21.22
C LEU A 514 -3.42 -34.75 22.23
N PRO A 515 -2.74 -33.63 22.52
CA PRO A 515 -3.36 -32.57 23.28
C PRO A 515 -4.35 -31.82 22.37
N GLY A 516 -5.64 -31.89 22.69
CA GLY A 516 -6.63 -30.93 22.22
C GLY A 516 -7.60 -31.44 21.16
N LYS A 517 -8.61 -32.20 21.61
CA LYS A 517 -9.93 -32.21 20.97
C LYS A 517 -11.00 -31.94 22.03
N GLU A 518 -10.92 -30.76 22.64
CA GLU A 518 -12.07 -30.15 23.29
C GLU A 518 -12.70 -29.16 22.29
N ILE A 519 -14.04 -29.24 22.18
CA ILE A 519 -14.91 -28.30 21.47
C ILE A 519 -14.98 -27.00 22.25
#